data_AF-A0A958BPS8-F1
#
_entry.id   AF-A0A958BPS8-F1
#
_cell.length_a   1.000
_cell.length_b   1.000
_cell.length_c   1.000
_cell.angle_alpha   90.00
_cell.angle_beta   90.00
_cell.angle_gamma   90.00
#
_symmetry.space_group_name_H-M   'P 1'
#
loop_
_entity.id
_entity.type
_entity.pdbx_description
1 polymer ?
#
loop_
_entity_poly.entity_id
_entity_poly.type
_entity_poly.pdbx_seq_one_letter_code
_entity_poly.pdbx_strand_id
1 'polypeptide(L)' 'MDDSVTITLSRNDLGQILDGLECRCDTWRATARYLMGEDIGAQAIEECSDAAEASAIAATYERIMDAMRVQLNPR' A
#
# COMPACT_ATOMS: atom_id res chain seq x y z
N MET A 1 3.36 2.58 -25.53
CA MET A 1 2.21 1.72 -25.18
C MET A 1 2.02 1.92 -23.69
N ASP A 2 0.86 2.40 -23.25
CA ASP A 2 0.56 2.34 -21.81
C ASP A 2 0.44 0.87 -21.45
N ASP A 3 1.39 0.36 -20.66
CA ASP A 3 1.44 -1.03 -20.18
C ASP A 3 0.44 -1.20 -19.02
N SER A 4 -0.84 -0.93 -19.31
CA SER A 4 -1.93 -1.00 -18.35
C SER A 4 -2.78 -2.25 -18.59
N VAL A 5 -3.23 -2.85 -17.49
CA VAL A 5 -4.10 -4.04 -17.49
C VAL A 5 -5.46 -3.65 -16.91
N THR A 6 -6.54 -4.13 -17.51
CA THR A 6 -7.91 -3.97 -16.98
C THR A 6 -8.29 -5.19 -16.16
N ILE A 7 -8.83 -4.95 -14.96
CA ILE A 7 -9.39 -5.98 -14.07
C ILE A 7 -10.84 -5.63 -13.80
N THR A 8 -11.75 -6.61 -13.87
CA THR A 8 -13.18 -6.44 -13.54
C THR A 8 -13.48 -7.20 -12.25
N LEU A 9 -13.98 -6.50 -11.25
CA LEU A 9 -14.27 -7.04 -9.91
C LEU A 9 -15.64 -6.56 -9.44
N SER A 10 -16.26 -7.31 -8.52
CA SER A 10 -17.40 -6.77 -7.80
C SER A 10 -16.95 -5.61 -6.90
N ARG A 11 -17.87 -4.68 -6.59
CA ARG A 11 -17.60 -3.58 -5.65
C ARG A 11 -17.11 -4.09 -4.29
N ASN A 12 -17.66 -5.21 -3.83
CA ASN A 12 -17.29 -5.82 -2.56
C ASN A 12 -15.86 -6.39 -2.60
N ASP A 13 -15.51 -7.12 -3.65
CA ASP A 13 -14.16 -7.71 -3.78
C ASP A 13 -13.09 -6.63 -3.92
N LEU A 14 -13.38 -5.56 -4.66
CA LEU A 14 -12.48 -4.41 -4.75
C LEU A 14 -12.28 -3.73 -3.38
N GLY A 15 -13.33 -3.64 -2.57
CA GLY A 15 -13.23 -3.18 -1.18
C GLY A 15 -12.31 -4.06 -0.34
N GLN A 16 -12.48 -5.39 -0.41
CA GLN A 16 -11.63 -6.33 0.32
C GLN A 16 -10.15 -6.24 -0.08
N ILE A 17 -9.88 -6.04 -1.37
CA ILE A 17 -8.51 -5.83 -1.87
C ILE A 17 -7.93 -4.54 -1.31
N LEU A 18 -8.70 -3.44 -1.30
CA LEU A 18 -8.26 -2.17 -0.73
C LEU A 18 -7.90 -2.30 0.75
N ASP A 19 -8.72 -3.00 1.55
CA ASP A 19 -8.46 -3.23 2.98
C ASP A 19 -7.12 -3.97 3.17
N GLY A 20 -6.86 -5.00 2.36
CA GLY A 20 -5.58 -5.73 2.39
C GLY A 20 -4.38 -4.88 1.95
N LEU A 21 -4.54 -4.03 0.94
CA LEU A 21 -3.50 -3.10 0.48
C LEU A 21 -3.19 -2.03 1.54
N GLU A 22 -4.20 -1.58 2.30
CA GLU A 22 -4.01 -0.64 3.39
C GLU A 22 -3.17 -1.25 4.51
N CYS A 23 -3.47 -2.49 4.93
CA CYS A 23 -2.64 -3.22 5.89
C CYS A 23 -1.19 -3.35 5.40
N ARG A 24 -0.97 -3.68 4.12
CA ARG A 24 0.39 -3.74 3.54
C ARG A 24 1.09 -2.38 3.57
N CYS A 25 0.38 -1.33 3.18
CA CYS A 25 0.91 0.03 3.19
C CYS A 25 1.36 0.44 4.60
N ASP A 26 0.56 0.14 5.61
CA ASP A 26 0.87 0.46 7.00
C ASP A 26 2.07 -0.30 7.54
N THR A 27 2.25 -1.57 7.18
CA THR A 27 3.46 -2.33 7.52
C THR A 27 4.72 -1.70 6.92
N TRP A 28 4.66 -1.22 5.66
CA TRP A 28 5.80 -0.53 5.04
C TRP A 28 6.10 0.82 5.67
N ARG A 29 5.07 1.59 6.06
CA ARG A 29 5.24 2.83 6.84
C ARG A 29 5.87 2.54 8.21
N ALA A 30 5.44 1.50 8.89
CA ALA A 30 6.03 1.06 10.15
C ALA A 30 7.51 0.67 9.98
N THR A 31 7.82 -0.08 8.91
CA THR A 31 9.19 -0.47 8.57
C THR A 31 10.08 0.76 8.35
N ALA A 32 9.61 1.77 7.60
CA ALA A 32 10.35 3.01 7.40
C ALA A 32 10.62 3.74 8.73
N ARG A 33 9.61 3.86 9.60
CA ARG A 33 9.72 4.49 10.92
C ARG A 33 10.72 3.76 11.82
N TYR A 34 10.67 2.43 11.85
CA TYR A 34 11.62 1.61 12.58
C TYR A 34 13.07 1.83 12.10
N LEU A 35 13.29 1.87 10.78
CA LEU A 35 14.62 2.11 10.21
C LEU A 35 15.14 3.54 10.47
N MET A 36 14.26 4.49 10.78
CA MET A 36 14.62 5.83 11.28
C MET A 36 14.89 5.88 12.79
N GLY A 37 14.74 4.75 13.50
CA GLY A 37 14.99 4.63 14.94
C GLY A 37 13.76 4.89 15.83
N GLU A 38 12.55 4.93 15.27
CA GLU A 38 11.32 5.04 16.07
C GLU A 38 10.94 3.71 16.73
N ASP A 39 10.35 3.79 17.92
CA ASP A 39 9.66 2.65 18.54
C ASP A 39 8.28 2.46 17.89
N ILE A 40 8.11 1.34 17.20
CA ILE A 40 6.88 0.95 16.49
C ILE A 40 6.06 -0.11 17.25
N GLY A 41 6.44 -0.44 18.48
CA GLY A 41 5.78 -1.45 19.30
C GLY A 41 5.85 -2.85 18.68
N ALA A 42 4.71 -3.55 18.66
CA ALA A 42 4.61 -4.95 18.21
C ALA A 42 4.33 -5.12 16.70
N GLN A 43 4.57 -4.08 15.89
CA GLN A 43 4.35 -4.14 14.45
C GLN A 43 5.40 -5.03 13.78
N ALA A 44 4.97 -5.84 12.80
CA ALA A 44 5.88 -6.58 11.94
C ALA A 44 6.63 -5.59 11.02
N ILE A 45 7.91 -5.86 10.77
CA ILE A 45 8.74 -5.10 9.83
C ILE A 45 9.07 -5.97 8.62
N GLU A 46 9.17 -5.33 7.47
CA GLU A 46 9.53 -5.96 6.21
C GLU A 46 11.05 -5.87 5.97
N GLU A 47 11.55 -6.73 5.10
CA GLU A 47 12.96 -6.72 4.69
C GLU A 47 13.17 -5.72 3.55
N CYS A 48 14.06 -4.75 3.77
CA CYS A 48 14.52 -3.78 2.77
C CYS A 48 15.87 -3.18 3.18
N SER A 49 16.47 -2.41 2.27
CA SER A 49 17.82 -1.85 2.42
C SER A 49 17.83 -0.66 3.39
N ASP A 50 16.83 0.22 3.31
CA ASP A 50 16.75 1.43 4.12
C ASP A 50 15.31 1.99 4.23
N ALA A 51 15.15 3.05 5.04
CA ALA A 51 13.88 3.71 5.27
C ALA A 51 13.29 4.38 4.01
N ALA A 52 14.14 4.78 3.06
CA ALA A 52 13.69 5.41 1.82
C ALA A 52 13.08 4.37 0.87
N GLU A 53 13.66 3.18 0.78
CA GLU A 53 13.06 2.04 0.07
C GLU A 53 11.69 1.68 0.66
N ALA A 54 11.60 1.52 1.98
CA ALA A 54 10.33 1.22 2.66
C ALA A 54 9.26 2.31 2.39
N SER A 55 9.65 3.59 2.45
CA SER A 55 8.76 4.72 2.16
C SER A 55 8.30 4.74 0.70
N ALA A 56 9.19 4.42 -0.25
CA ALA A 56 8.86 4.36 -1.67
C ALA A 56 7.87 3.22 -1.98
N ILE A 57 7.99 2.08 -1.28
CA ILE A 57 7.04 0.97 -1.40
C ILE A 57 5.67 1.36 -0.81
N ALA A 58 5.64 2.00 0.36
CA ALA A 58 4.39 2.52 0.93
C ALA A 58 3.68 3.50 -0.04
N ALA A 59 4.43 4.45 -0.63
CA ALA A 59 3.90 5.38 -1.62
C ALA A 59 3.36 4.67 -2.88
N THR A 60 3.95 3.52 -3.25
CA THR A 60 3.45 2.69 -4.35
C THR A 60 2.09 2.09 -4.00
N TYR A 61 1.90 1.57 -2.79
CA TYR A 61 0.60 1.08 -2.33
C TYR A 61 -0.45 2.21 -2.29
N GLU A 62 -0.10 3.40 -1.78
CA GLU A 62 -0.99 4.57 -1.79
C GLU A 62 -1.48 4.89 -3.20
N ARG A 63 -0.56 4.98 -4.17
CA ARG A 63 -0.90 5.25 -5.57
C ARG A 63 -1.84 4.18 -6.17
N ILE A 64 -1.63 2.90 -5.84
CA ILE A 64 -2.50 1.80 -6.31
C ILE A 64 -3.89 1.94 -5.68
N MET A 65 -3.96 2.18 -4.37
CA MET A 65 -5.23 2.34 -3.66
C MET A 65 -6.03 3.53 -4.18
N ASP A 66 -5.38 4.66 -4.47
CA ASP A 66 -6.05 5.83 -5.03
C ASP A 66 -6.63 5.54 -6.42
N ALA A 67 -5.90 4.82 -7.27
CA ALA A 67 -6.40 4.38 -8.57
C ALA A 67 -7.61 3.43 -8.46
N MET A 68 -7.64 2.57 -7.44
CA MET A 68 -8.76 1.66 -7.16
C MET A 68 -9.96 2.37 -6.53
N ARG A 69 -9.74 3.34 -5.63
CA ARG A 69 -10.80 4.14 -4.98
C ARG A 69 -11.60 4.94 -6.00
N VAL A 70 -10.96 5.46 -7.05
CA VAL A 70 -11.65 6.11 -8.19
C VAL A 70 -12.60 5.15 -8.90
N GLN A 71 -12.26 3.86 -9.00
CA GLN A 71 -13.13 2.85 -9.62
C GLN A 71 -14.32 2.46 -8.75
N LEU A 72 -14.20 2.56 -7.42
CA LEU A 72 -15.35 2.38 -6.52
C LEU A 72 -16.34 3.52 -6.66
N ASN A 73 -15.90 4.76 -6.67
CA ASN A 73 -16.78 5.92 -6.77
C ASN A 73 -16.52 6.69 -8.07
N PRO A 74 -16.89 6.11 -9.23
CA PRO A 74 -16.79 6.83 -10.49
C PRO A 74 -17.72 8.04 -10.41
N ARG A 75 -17.15 9.23 -10.60
CA ARG A 75 -17.92 10.49 -10.69
C ARG A 75 -18.81 10.48 -11.92
#